data_AF-A0ABD2JVB9-F1
#
_entry.id   AF-A0ABD2JVB9-F1
#
_cell.length_a   1.000
_cell.length_b   1.000
_cell.length_c   1.000
_cell.angle_alpha   90.00
_cell.angle_beta   90.00
_cell.angle_gamma   90.00
#
_symmetry.space_group_name_H-M   'P 1'
#
loop_
_entity.id
_entity.type
_entity.pdbx_description
1 polymer ?
#
loop_
_entity_poly.entity_id
_entity_poly.type
_entity_poly.pdbx_seq_one_letter_code
_entity_poly.pdbx_strand_id
1 'polypeptide(L)'
;MGQQQQVPSFELVIAHGIHKNSPRRAQFHLKMPRQVLELSDYFAPLAALIMFALAILVFSFFVINFFYITDRDDLTVFEKFGAHLHLCLGPHSMSDIYRGGPRNYPQPQGTDKEMNS
;
A
#
# COMPACT_ATOMS: atom_id res chain seq x y z
N MET A 1 42.89 -68.94 33.62
CA MET A 1 42.91 -67.46 33.74
C MET A 1 43.08 -66.89 32.35
N GLY A 2 42.16 -66.03 31.89
CA GLY A 2 42.33 -65.29 30.64
C GLY A 2 41.10 -65.16 29.74
N GLN A 3 40.04 -64.56 30.29
CA GLN A 3 39.07 -63.66 29.64
C GLN A 3 38.55 -64.01 28.22
N GLN A 4 37.27 -64.42 28.18
CA GLN A 4 36.40 -64.25 27.00
C GLN A 4 36.30 -62.76 26.67
N GLN A 5 36.80 -62.35 25.50
CA GLN A 5 36.57 -61.00 24.98
C GLN A 5 35.13 -60.92 24.44
N GLN A 6 34.21 -60.50 25.31
CA GLN A 6 32.84 -60.18 24.94
C GLN A 6 32.84 -58.94 24.05
N VAL A 7 32.78 -59.13 22.73
CA VAL A 7 32.61 -58.05 21.76
C VAL A 7 31.19 -57.49 21.93
N PRO A 8 31.02 -56.17 22.11
CA PRO A 8 29.71 -55.57 22.39
C PRO A 8 28.76 -55.80 21.21
N SER A 9 27.53 -56.24 21.52
CA SER A 9 26.44 -56.53 20.57
C SER A 9 26.02 -55.37 19.64
N PHE A 10 26.70 -54.23 19.72
CA PHE A 10 26.45 -53.05 18.89
C PHE A 10 27.07 -53.18 17.49
N GLU A 11 28.21 -53.87 17.34
CA GLU A 11 28.87 -54.06 16.03
C GLU A 11 28.05 -54.92 15.07
N LEU A 12 27.28 -55.90 15.58
CA LEU A 12 26.44 -56.76 14.75
C LEU A 12 25.19 -56.04 14.21
N VAL A 13 24.71 -54.99 14.91
CA VAL A 13 23.57 -54.17 14.47
C VAL A 13 24.00 -53.15 13.41
N ILE A 14 25.25 -52.67 13.45
CA ILE A 14 25.77 -51.73 12.44
C ILE A 14 26.04 -52.43 11.09
N ALA A 15 26.46 -53.70 11.11
CA ALA A 15 26.80 -54.43 9.89
C ALA A 15 25.61 -54.87 9.02
N HIS A 16 24.39 -54.99 9.59
CA HIS A 16 23.20 -55.44 8.84
C HIS A 16 22.33 -54.28 8.30
N GLY A 17 22.77 -53.02 8.47
CA GLY A 17 22.06 -51.81 8.04
C GLY A 17 22.64 -51.10 6.81
N ILE A 18 23.84 -51.46 6.35
CA ILE A 18 24.53 -50.75 5.25
C ILE A 18 24.69 -51.68 4.04
N HIS A 19 23.57 -52.08 3.42
CA HIS A 19 23.60 -52.55 2.04
C HIS A 19 22.36 -52.13 1.27
N LYS A 20 22.36 -50.87 0.83
CA LYS A 20 21.77 -50.47 -0.45
C LYS A 20 22.67 -49.42 -1.10
N ASN A 21 23.60 -49.90 -1.92
CA ASN A 21 24.16 -49.12 -3.01
C ASN A 21 23.00 -48.53 -3.82
N SER A 22 22.76 -47.22 -3.65
CA SER A 22 21.96 -46.43 -4.58
C SER A 22 22.90 -45.41 -5.20
N PRO A 23 23.28 -45.53 -6.49
CA PRO A 23 23.97 -44.45 -7.17
C PRO A 23 22.94 -43.35 -7.46
N ARG A 24 22.61 -42.54 -6.45
CA ARG A 24 21.77 -41.33 -6.56
C ARG A 24 22.51 -40.07 -6.09
N ARG A 25 23.83 -40.01 -6.35
CA ARG A 25 24.67 -38.84 -6.05
C ARG A 25 25.35 -38.24 -7.28
N ALA A 26 24.78 -38.46 -8.47
CA ALA A 26 25.09 -37.63 -9.63
C ALA A 26 23.75 -37.06 -10.13
N GLN A 27 23.71 -35.75 -10.38
CA GLN A 27 22.56 -35.02 -10.94
C GLN A 27 21.48 -34.52 -9.95
N PHE A 28 21.87 -33.94 -8.82
CA PHE A 28 21.09 -32.84 -8.25
C PHE A 28 21.88 -31.53 -8.37
N HIS A 29 22.37 -31.28 -9.60
CA HIS A 29 22.65 -29.92 -10.03
C HIS A 29 21.27 -29.26 -10.12
N LEU A 30 20.77 -28.73 -8.98
CA LEU A 30 19.60 -27.86 -8.92
C LEU A 30 19.96 -26.61 -9.72
N LYS A 31 19.89 -26.73 -11.03
CA LYS A 31 19.85 -25.61 -11.95
C LYS A 31 18.52 -24.94 -11.62
N MET A 32 18.56 -23.97 -10.71
CA MET A 32 17.38 -23.15 -10.43
C MET A 32 16.90 -22.64 -11.79
N PRO A 33 15.64 -22.91 -12.16
CA PRO A 33 15.13 -22.46 -13.43
C PRO A 33 15.32 -20.94 -13.46
N ARG A 34 16.11 -20.47 -14.43
CA ARG A 34 16.33 -19.04 -14.60
C ARG A 34 14.96 -18.45 -14.90
N GLN A 35 14.46 -17.61 -14.01
CA GLN A 35 13.22 -16.88 -14.24
C GLN A 35 13.39 -16.07 -15.53
N VAL A 36 12.60 -16.40 -16.55
CA VAL A 36 12.50 -15.61 -17.77
C VAL A 36 11.46 -14.56 -17.46
N LEU A 37 11.92 -13.34 -17.22
CA LEU A 37 11.05 -12.19 -17.01
C LEU A 37 10.61 -11.74 -18.39
N GLU A 38 9.32 -11.90 -18.66
CA GLU A 38 8.72 -11.35 -19.86
C GLU A 38 8.39 -9.87 -19.62
N LEU A 39 8.37 -9.07 -20.69
CA LEU A 39 8.05 -7.64 -20.57
C LEU A 39 6.67 -7.42 -19.91
N SER A 40 5.75 -8.38 -20.10
CA SER A 40 4.43 -8.41 -19.46
C SER A 40 4.49 -8.36 -17.93
N ASP A 41 5.51 -8.96 -17.32
CA ASP A 41 5.62 -9.09 -15.87
C ASP A 41 5.90 -7.74 -15.18
N TYR A 42 6.42 -6.76 -15.94
CA TYR A 42 6.66 -5.41 -15.46
C TYR A 42 5.41 -4.53 -15.50
N PHE A 43 4.34 -4.93 -16.19
CA PHE A 43 3.09 -4.16 -16.20
C PHE A 43 2.34 -4.27 -14.89
N ALA A 44 2.49 -5.37 -14.14
CA ALA A 44 1.84 -5.54 -12.84
C ALA A 44 2.26 -4.45 -11.82
N PRO A 45 3.56 -4.19 -11.56
CA PRO A 45 3.96 -3.10 -10.66
C PRO A 45 3.61 -1.72 -11.22
N LEU A 46 3.66 -1.52 -12.55
CA LEU A 46 3.26 -0.26 -13.19
C LEU A 46 1.75 0.01 -13.00
N ALA A 47 0.92 -1.00 -13.24
CA ALA A 47 -0.52 -0.91 -13.04
C ALA A 47 -0.88 -0.68 -11.56
N ALA A 48 -0.18 -1.33 -10.64
CA ALA A 48 -0.36 -1.10 -9.19
C ALA A 48 -0.05 0.35 -8.81
N LEU A 49 1.03 0.94 -9.34
CA LEU A 49 1.39 2.33 -9.09
C LEU A 49 0.34 3.30 -9.65
N ILE A 50 -0.17 3.04 -10.86
CA ILE A 50 -1.24 3.84 -11.46
C ILE A 50 -2.52 3.74 -10.63
N MET A 51 -2.93 2.53 -10.24
CA MET A 51 -4.12 2.32 -9.41
C MET A 51 -4.02 3.01 -8.06
N PHE A 52 -2.84 2.98 -7.42
CA PHE A 52 -2.60 3.67 -6.17
C PHE A 52 -2.68 5.19 -6.32
N ALA A 53 -2.07 5.75 -7.37
CA ALA A 53 -2.16 7.17 -7.66
C ALA A 53 -3.61 7.60 -7.94
N LEU A 54 -4.36 6.81 -8.71
CA LEU A 54 -5.79 7.04 -8.96
C LEU A 54 -6.61 6.95 -7.68
N ALA A 55 -6.32 6.00 -6.79
CA ALA A 55 -7.02 5.88 -5.52
C ALA A 55 -6.79 7.12 -4.63
N ILE A 56 -5.56 7.62 -4.55
CA ILE A 56 -5.26 8.88 -3.84
C ILE A 56 -5.99 10.05 -4.48
N LEU A 57 -5.98 10.13 -5.82
CA LEU A 57 -6.64 11.22 -6.55
C LEU A 57 -8.15 11.22 -6.28
N VAL A 58 -8.80 10.06 -6.38
CA VAL A 58 -10.23 9.88 -6.08
C VAL A 58 -10.50 10.20 -4.62
N PHE A 59 -9.69 9.69 -3.68
CA PHE A 59 -9.90 9.97 -2.27
C PHE A 59 -9.73 11.46 -1.94
N SER A 60 -8.71 12.11 -2.47
CA SER A 60 -8.47 13.54 -2.27
C SER A 60 -9.58 14.39 -2.89
N PHE A 61 -10.01 14.05 -4.11
CA PHE A 61 -11.05 14.79 -4.81
C PHE A 61 -12.44 14.58 -4.19
N PHE A 62 -12.83 13.34 -3.91
CA PHE A 62 -14.17 13.03 -3.40
C PHE A 62 -14.27 13.16 -1.87
N VAL A 63 -13.32 12.63 -1.11
CA VAL A 63 -13.45 12.61 0.36
C VAL A 63 -13.09 13.95 0.97
N ILE A 64 -11.91 14.48 0.65
CA ILE A 64 -11.47 15.74 1.25
C ILE A 64 -12.24 16.89 0.61
N ASN A 65 -12.24 16.99 -0.72
CA ASN A 65 -12.76 18.16 -1.41
C ASN A 65 -14.30 18.23 -1.54
N PHE A 66 -15.05 17.12 -1.44
CA PHE A 66 -16.53 17.20 -1.33
C PHE A 66 -17.09 17.01 0.09
N PHE A 67 -16.54 16.11 0.91
CA PHE A 67 -17.14 15.84 2.24
C PHE A 67 -16.56 16.71 3.37
N TYR A 68 -15.29 17.11 3.28
CA TYR A 68 -14.62 17.77 4.41
C TYR A 68 -14.59 19.30 4.28
N ILE A 69 -14.62 19.82 3.04
CA ILE A 69 -14.51 21.25 2.77
C ILE A 69 -15.89 21.89 2.84
N THR A 70 -15.99 22.94 3.65
CA THR A 70 -17.17 23.76 3.84
C THR A 70 -16.97 25.13 3.15
N ASP A 71 -18.05 25.87 2.89
CA ASP A 71 -18.05 27.23 2.30
C ASP A 71 -17.28 28.30 3.10
N ARG A 72 -16.65 27.91 4.21
CA ARG A 72 -15.86 28.78 5.08
C ARG A 72 -14.36 28.51 4.98
N ASP A 73 -13.97 27.41 4.34
CA ASP A 73 -12.59 27.03 4.18
C ASP A 73 -11.95 27.74 2.98
N ASP A 74 -10.62 27.83 2.97
CA ASP A 74 -9.90 28.46 1.87
C ASP A 74 -10.11 27.71 0.54
N LEU A 75 -10.15 28.47 -0.55
CA LEU A 75 -10.30 27.94 -1.90
C LEU A 75 -9.26 26.87 -2.22
N THR A 76 -9.74 25.69 -2.62
CA THR A 76 -8.85 24.58 -2.95
C THR A 76 -8.13 24.79 -4.26
N VAL A 77 -7.03 24.05 -4.43
CA VAL A 77 -6.34 23.98 -5.71
C VAL A 77 -7.27 23.44 -6.80
N PHE A 78 -8.19 22.53 -6.46
CA PHE A 78 -9.19 22.01 -7.38
C PHE A 78 -10.20 23.07 -7.81
N GLU A 79 -10.71 23.88 -6.88
CA GLU A 79 -11.63 24.98 -7.21
C GLU A 79 -10.96 26.04 -8.09
N LYS A 80 -9.69 26.38 -7.82
CA LYS A 80 -8.91 27.31 -8.65
C LYS A 80 -8.65 26.74 -10.05
N PHE A 81 -8.34 25.45 -10.15
CA PHE A 81 -8.13 24.78 -11.43
C PHE A 81 -9.45 24.65 -12.22
N GLY A 82 -10.53 24.28 -11.54
CA GLY A 82 -11.88 24.22 -12.11
C GLY A 82 -12.37 25.57 -12.62
N ALA A 83 -12.07 26.66 -11.91
CA ALA A 83 -12.41 28.00 -12.34
C ALA A 83 -11.78 28.38 -13.69
N HIS A 84 -10.56 27.90 -14.00
CA HIS A 84 -9.95 28.09 -15.32
C HIS A 84 -10.69 27.32 -16.42
N LEU A 85 -11.34 26.21 -16.07
CA LEU A 85 -12.14 25.38 -16.97
C LEU A 85 -13.65 25.68 -16.89
N HIS A 86 -14.04 26.74 -16.18
CA HIS A 86 -15.44 27.09 -15.88
C HIS A 86 -16.25 25.96 -15.20
N LEU A 87 -15.59 25.11 -14.40
CA LEU A 87 -16.19 24.00 -13.66
C LEU A 87 -16.14 24.26 -12.15
N CYS A 88 -17.30 24.15 -11.48
CA CYS A 88 -17.39 24.15 -10.02
C CYS A 88 -16.92 22.79 -9.50
N LEU A 89 -15.67 22.73 -9.01
CA LEU A 89 -15.07 21.51 -8.47
C LEU A 89 -15.13 21.44 -6.94
N GLY A 90 -15.93 22.29 -6.29
CA GLY A 90 -16.07 22.34 -4.84
C GLY A 90 -17.39 23.02 -4.44
N PRO A 91 -17.62 23.22 -3.14
CA PRO A 91 -18.86 23.78 -2.62
C PRO A 91 -19.01 25.28 -2.91
N HIS A 92 -17.90 26.01 -3.11
CA HIS A 92 -17.95 27.44 -3.41
C HIS A 92 -18.48 27.70 -4.83
N SER A 93 -19.38 28.67 -4.93
CA SER A 93 -19.89 29.16 -6.22
C SER A 93 -18.78 29.85 -7.03
N MET A 94 -18.87 29.78 -8.35
CA MET A 94 -17.94 30.46 -9.28
C MET A 94 -17.79 31.96 -8.95
N SER A 95 -18.87 32.63 -8.55
CA SER A 95 -18.82 34.04 -8.12
C SER A 95 -17.88 34.28 -6.93
N ASP A 96 -17.83 33.33 -5.99
CA ASP A 96 -17.03 33.41 -4.78
C ASP A 96 -15.56 33.07 -5.06
N ILE A 97 -15.34 32.15 -6.00
CA ILE A 97 -13.99 31.83 -6.49
C ILE A 97 -13.37 33.05 -7.19
N TYR A 98 -14.10 33.73 -8.08
CA TYR A 98 -13.63 34.95 -8.75
C TYR A 98 -13.43 36.13 -7.80
N ARG A 99 -14.13 36.15 -6.65
CA ARG A 99 -13.93 37.14 -5.58
C ARG A 99 -12.71 36.85 -4.69
N GLY A 100 -12.04 35.71 -4.90
CA GLY A 100 -10.84 35.33 -4.14
C GLY A 100 -11.12 34.54 -2.85
N GLY A 101 -12.32 33.95 -2.71
CA GLY A 101 -12.67 33.04 -1.61
C GLY A 101 -13.36 33.71 -0.42
N PRO A 102 -13.70 32.96 0.63
CA PRO A 102 -14.58 33.39 1.73
C PRO A 102 -14.01 34.45 2.68
N ARG A 103 -12.92 35.15 2.33
CA ARG A 103 -12.30 36.22 3.14
C ARG A 103 -13.23 37.38 3.55
N ASN A 104 -14.42 37.47 2.96
CA ASN A 104 -15.40 38.52 3.22
C ASN A 104 -16.70 38.04 3.88
N TYR A 105 -16.80 36.79 4.35
CA TYR A 105 -17.94 36.44 5.19
C TYR A 105 -17.78 37.11 6.56
N PRO A 106 -18.74 37.93 7.02
CA PRO A 106 -18.78 38.32 8.42
C PRO A 106 -18.89 37.03 9.23
N GLN A 107 -17.87 36.76 10.05
CA GLN A 107 -17.93 35.71 11.06
C GLN A 107 -19.25 35.90 11.84
N PRO A 108 -20.07 34.86 12.04
CA PRO A 108 -21.22 34.98 12.93
C PRO A 108 -20.68 35.39 14.30
N GLN A 109 -20.90 36.66 14.63
CA GLN A 109 -20.57 37.26 15.90
C GLN A 109 -21.23 36.39 16.95
N GLY A 110 -20.42 35.81 17.84
CA GLY A 110 -20.91 35.05 18.97
C GLY A 110 -22.02 35.83 19.66
N THR A 111 -23.01 35.11 20.13
CA THR A 111 -24.17 35.66 20.82
C THR A 111 -23.76 36.36 22.12
N ASP A 112 -23.43 37.66 22.04
CA ASP A 112 -23.15 38.53 23.19
C ASP A 112 -24.40 38.85 24.05
N LYS A 113 -25.48 38.06 23.94
CA LYS A 113 -26.79 38.36 24.54
C LYS A 113 -27.15 37.56 25.79
N GLU A 114 -26.21 36.82 26.37
CA GLU A 114 -26.39 36.22 27.69
C GLU A 114 -25.33 36.73 28.66
N MET A 115 -25.70 37.77 29.43
CA MET A 115 -25.33 38.04 30.83
C MET A 115 -25.44 39.55 31.13
N ASN A 116 -26.64 40.11 30.95
CA ASN A 116 -27.09 41.24 31.75
C ASN A 116 -28.61 41.17 31.91
N SER A 117 -29.06 40.25 32.77
CA SER A 117 -30.36 40.26 33.44
C SER A 117 -30.23 39.52 34.76
#